data_AF-S7QAS6-F1
#
_entry.id   AF-S7QAS6-F1
#
_cell.length_a   1.000
_cell.length_b   1.000
_cell.length_c   1.000
_cell.angle_alpha   90.00
_cell.angle_beta   90.00
_cell.angle_gamma   90.00
#
_symmetry.space_group_name_H-M   'P 1'
#
loop_
_entity.id
_entity.type
_entity.pdbx_description
1 polymer ?
#
loop_
_entity_poly.entity_id
_entity_poly.type
_entity_poly.pdbx_seq_one_letter_code
_entity_poly.pdbx_strand_id
1 'polypeptide(L)'
;MSVCVFQNAALQHLFIRKSFRPFKCLQCGKAFREKDKLDQHLRFHGREGNCPLTCDLCNKGFISSASLESHMKLHSDQKTYSCIFCPESFDRLDLLKDHVAIHINDGYFTCPTCKKRFPDFIQVSVCH
;
A
#
# COMPACT_ATOMS: atom_id res chain seq x y z
N MET A 1 -19.32 24.13 44.26
CA MET A 1 -19.39 22.75 44.78
C MET A 1 -19.65 21.82 43.60
N SER A 2 -18.88 20.73 43.50
CA SER A 2 -19.01 19.60 42.56
C SER A 2 -20.46 19.09 42.47
N VAL A 3 -20.95 18.44 41.39
CA VAL A 3 -20.48 17.11 40.92
C VAL A 3 -20.75 16.86 39.42
N CYS A 4 -19.81 16.11 38.86
CA CYS A 4 -19.64 15.47 37.56
C CYS A 4 -20.84 14.77 36.89
N VAL A 5 -20.90 14.86 35.56
CA VAL A 5 -21.16 13.70 34.68
C VAL A 5 -19.96 13.57 33.73
N PHE A 6 -19.16 12.53 33.95
CA PHE A 6 -17.97 12.19 33.19
C PHE A 6 -18.30 11.12 32.12
N GLN A 7 -17.39 11.00 31.14
CA GLN A 7 -17.15 9.85 30.23
C GLN A 7 -17.84 9.85 28.85
N ASN A 8 -17.28 10.62 27.90
CA ASN A 8 -16.84 10.06 26.60
C ASN A 8 -16.00 11.00 25.72
N ALA A 9 -15.89 12.29 26.06
CA ALA A 9 -15.14 13.26 25.26
C ALA A 9 -13.61 13.02 25.28
N ALA A 10 -13.05 12.48 26.35
CA ALA A 10 -11.60 12.30 26.48
C ALA A 10 -11.03 11.25 25.51
N LEU A 11 -11.74 10.14 25.28
CA LEU A 11 -11.34 9.13 24.30
C LEU A 11 -11.51 9.62 22.87
N GLN A 12 -12.58 10.35 22.56
CA GLN A 12 -12.73 10.97 21.24
C GLN A 12 -11.67 12.05 20.98
N HIS A 13 -11.34 12.89 21.97
CA HIS A 13 -10.29 13.91 21.85
C HIS A 13 -8.89 13.28 21.76
N LEU A 14 -8.63 12.19 22.48
CA LEU A 14 -7.40 11.40 22.33
C LEU A 14 -7.35 10.65 20.99
N PHE A 15 -8.45 10.08 20.52
CA PHE A 15 -8.54 9.33 19.27
C PHE A 15 -8.39 10.25 18.07
N ILE A 16 -9.03 11.43 18.11
CA ILE A 16 -8.79 12.52 17.17
C ILE A 16 -7.32 12.89 17.22
N ARG A 17 -6.73 13.25 18.38
CA ARG A 17 -5.28 13.53 18.47
C ARG A 17 -4.38 12.40 17.96
N LYS A 18 -4.73 11.14 18.22
CA LYS A 18 -3.96 9.95 17.80
C LYS A 18 -4.04 9.77 16.29
N SER A 19 -5.12 10.17 15.61
CA SER A 19 -5.23 10.13 14.15
C SER A 19 -5.08 11.51 13.49
N PHE A 20 -4.85 12.56 14.28
CA PHE A 20 -4.76 13.94 13.84
C PHE A 20 -3.44 14.13 13.11
N ARG A 21 -3.55 14.39 11.81
CA ARG A 21 -2.43 14.64 10.92
C ARG A 21 -2.63 16.02 10.30
N PRO A 22 -2.28 17.10 11.04
CA PRO A 22 -2.57 18.46 10.61
C PRO A 22 -1.78 18.88 9.38
N PHE A 23 -0.62 18.25 9.14
CA PHE A 23 0.28 18.61 8.05
C PHE A 23 -0.03 17.77 6.81
N LYS A 24 -0.77 18.34 5.87
CA LYS A 24 -1.15 17.67 4.62
C LYS A 24 -0.25 18.11 3.47
N CYS A 25 0.24 17.16 2.69
CA CYS A 25 0.82 17.42 1.39
C CYS A 25 -0.30 17.73 0.40
N LEU A 26 -0.30 18.94 -0.14
CA LEU A 26 -1.32 19.38 -1.10
C LEU A 26 -1.18 18.70 -2.47
N GLN A 27 -0.02 18.11 -2.80
CA GLN A 27 0.18 17.40 -4.07
C GLN A 27 -0.37 15.96 -4.09
N CYS A 28 -0.15 15.20 -3.01
CA CYS A 28 -0.50 13.77 -2.98
C CYS A 28 -1.57 13.44 -1.93
N GLY A 29 -2.06 14.45 -1.20
CA GLY A 29 -3.08 14.30 -0.16
C GLY A 29 -2.60 13.55 1.09
N LYS A 30 -1.35 13.07 1.15
CA LYS A 30 -0.80 12.41 2.34
C LYS A 30 -0.76 13.38 3.51
N ALA A 31 -1.23 12.92 4.65
CA ALA A 31 -1.22 13.66 5.89
C ALA A 31 -0.14 13.11 6.83
N PHE A 32 0.51 14.00 7.57
CA PHE A 32 1.57 13.71 8.52
C PHE A 32 1.22 14.32 9.89
N ARG A 33 1.66 13.66 10.97
CA ARG A 33 1.45 14.16 12.34
C ARG A 33 2.40 15.30 12.70
N GLU A 34 3.58 15.29 12.10
CA GLU A 34 4.69 16.20 12.39
C GLU A 34 5.08 16.97 11.13
N LYS A 35 5.45 18.24 11.30
CA LYS A 35 5.91 19.11 10.21
C LYS A 35 7.21 18.60 9.60
N ASP A 36 8.17 18.15 10.40
CA ASP A 36 9.46 17.63 9.90
C ASP A 36 9.29 16.40 9.00
N LYS A 37 8.27 15.57 9.25
CA LYS A 37 7.92 14.44 8.39
C LYS A 37 7.32 14.90 7.07
N LEU A 38 6.51 15.96 7.09
CA LEU A 38 6.05 16.62 5.86
C LEU A 38 7.25 17.24 5.12
N ASP A 39 8.14 17.96 5.79
CA ASP A 39 9.29 18.60 5.15
C ASP A 39 10.26 17.57 4.57
N GLN A 40 10.52 16.46 5.27
CA GLN A 40 11.26 15.32 4.74
C GLN A 40 10.54 14.71 3.53
N HIS A 41 9.21 14.57 3.60
CA HIS A 41 8.40 14.09 2.49
C HIS A 41 8.48 15.02 1.27
N LEU A 42 8.45 16.34 1.49
CA LEU A 42 8.58 17.36 0.44
C LEU A 42 9.96 17.34 -0.22
N ARG A 43 11.01 16.88 0.47
CA ARG A 43 12.32 16.65 -0.17
C ARG A 43 12.25 15.61 -1.30
N PHE A 44 11.30 14.67 -1.25
CA PHE A 44 11.09 13.71 -2.34
C PHE A 44 10.34 14.33 -3.53
N HIS A 45 9.54 15.39 -3.30
CA HIS A 45 8.85 16.13 -4.38
C HIS A 45 9.69 17.27 -4.98
N GLY A 46 10.80 17.65 -4.33
CA GLY A 46 11.57 18.86 -4.66
C GLY A 46 11.02 20.09 -3.92
N ARG A 47 11.90 21.07 -3.62
CA ARG A 47 11.57 22.24 -2.76
C ARG A 47 10.42 23.12 -3.26
N GLU A 48 10.06 23.02 -4.55
CA GLU A 48 8.91 23.73 -5.15
C GLU A 48 7.61 22.91 -5.17
N GLY A 49 7.64 21.62 -4.81
CA GLY A 49 6.44 20.79 -4.78
C GLY A 49 5.82 20.58 -6.17
N ASN A 50 6.67 20.31 -7.17
CA ASN A 50 6.24 20.00 -8.53
C ASN A 50 6.56 18.53 -8.83
N CYS A 51 5.53 17.70 -8.99
CA CYS A 51 5.70 16.37 -9.54
C CYS A 51 5.84 16.54 -11.05
N PRO A 52 6.97 16.16 -11.67
CA PRO A 52 7.19 16.38 -13.09
C PRO A 52 6.23 15.56 -13.96
N LEU A 53 5.60 14.53 -13.40
CA LEU A 53 4.74 13.60 -14.11
C LEU A 53 3.37 13.51 -13.42
N THR A 54 2.31 13.58 -14.20
CA THR A 54 0.92 13.48 -13.73
C THR A 54 0.18 12.38 -14.47
N CYS A 55 -0.74 11.72 -13.79
CA CYS A 55 -1.68 10.82 -14.44
C CYS A 55 -2.82 11.63 -15.06
N ASP A 56 -3.02 11.52 -16.37
CA ASP A 56 -4.07 12.27 -17.07
C ASP A 56 -5.50 11.79 -16.74
N LEU A 57 -5.63 10.57 -16.21
CA LEU A 57 -6.93 9.96 -15.88
C LEU A 57 -7.44 10.39 -14.50
N CYS A 58 -6.56 10.64 -13.54
CA CYS A 58 -6.95 10.97 -12.17
C CYS A 58 -6.21 12.16 -11.55
N ASN A 59 -5.38 12.86 -12.34
CA ASN A 59 -4.57 14.02 -11.95
C ASN A 59 -3.62 13.79 -10.77
N LYS A 60 -3.29 12.52 -10.48
CA LYS A 60 -2.35 12.17 -9.42
C LYS A 60 -0.91 12.42 -9.88
N GLY A 61 -0.12 13.10 -9.04
CA GLY A 61 1.27 13.44 -9.34
C GLY A 61 2.27 12.36 -8.90
N PHE A 62 3.32 12.16 -9.71
CA PHE A 62 4.40 11.19 -9.53
C PHE A 62 5.77 11.82 -9.75
N ILE A 63 6.77 11.33 -9.00
CA ILE A 63 8.14 11.84 -9.05
C ILE A 63 8.98 11.09 -10.09
N SER A 64 8.64 9.84 -10.39
CA SER A 64 9.37 9.00 -11.35
C SER A 64 8.45 8.39 -12.39
N SER A 65 8.96 8.21 -13.61
CA SER A 65 8.24 7.56 -14.71
C SER A 65 7.82 6.14 -14.34
N ALA A 66 8.70 5.36 -13.71
CA ALA A 66 8.38 4.01 -13.24
C ALA A 66 7.19 3.98 -12.25
N SER A 67 7.06 4.99 -11.39
CA SER A 67 5.94 5.08 -10.44
C SER A 67 4.63 5.48 -11.13
N LEU A 68 4.68 6.38 -12.12
CA LEU A 68 3.54 6.71 -12.95
C LEU A 68 3.12 5.50 -13.79
N GLU A 69 4.04 4.83 -14.47
CA GLU A 69 3.78 3.64 -15.29
C GLU A 69 3.16 2.52 -14.46
N SER A 70 3.71 2.23 -13.28
CA SER A 70 3.13 1.25 -12.35
C SER A 70 1.72 1.66 -11.91
N HIS A 71 1.46 2.95 -11.72
CA HIS A 71 0.13 3.45 -11.41
C HIS A 71 -0.83 3.35 -12.60
N MET A 72 -0.36 3.56 -13.84
CA MET A 72 -1.20 3.42 -15.03
C MET A 72 -1.71 1.98 -15.21
N LYS A 73 -1.01 0.98 -14.67
CA LYS A 73 -1.50 -0.42 -14.59
C LYS A 73 -2.72 -0.62 -13.69
N LEU A 74 -3.08 0.36 -12.86
CA LEU A 74 -4.36 0.35 -12.13
C LEU A 74 -5.52 0.83 -12.99
N HIS A 75 -5.23 1.58 -14.05
CA HIS A 75 -6.22 2.10 -14.98
C HIS A 75 -6.42 1.17 -16.18
N SER A 76 -5.38 0.44 -16.60
CA SER A 76 -5.56 -0.69 -17.50
C SER A 76 -5.92 -1.91 -16.65
N ASP A 77 -6.97 -2.65 -16.98
CA ASP A 77 -7.31 -3.92 -16.31
C ASP A 77 -6.26 -5.04 -16.52
N GLN A 78 -5.03 -4.66 -16.88
CA GLN A 78 -3.90 -5.53 -17.13
C GLN A 78 -3.29 -5.99 -15.80
N LYS A 79 -3.92 -6.99 -15.19
CA LYS A 79 -3.31 -7.76 -14.10
C LYS A 79 -2.21 -8.65 -14.67
N THR A 80 -0.95 -8.21 -14.57
CA THR A 80 0.21 -8.88 -15.19
C THR A 80 0.76 -10.06 -14.39
N TYR A 81 0.46 -10.17 -13.10
CA TYR A 81 1.01 -11.18 -12.20
C TYR A 81 -0.08 -12.11 -11.70
N SER A 82 -0.11 -13.36 -12.18
CA SER A 82 -1.12 -14.35 -11.79
C SER A 82 -0.64 -15.26 -10.68
N CYS A 83 -1.55 -15.61 -9.77
CA CYS A 83 -1.33 -16.63 -8.77
C CYS A 83 -1.39 -18.02 -9.40
N ILE A 84 -0.50 -18.93 -9.00
CA ILE A 84 -0.52 -20.33 -9.47
C ILE A 84 -1.50 -21.20 -8.68
N PHE A 85 -1.90 -20.77 -7.48
CA PHE A 85 -2.77 -21.51 -6.58
C PHE A 85 -4.27 -21.19 -6.76
N CYS A 86 -4.60 -20.05 -7.37
CA CYS A 86 -5.97 -19.60 -7.58
C CYS A 86 -6.08 -18.66 -8.81
N PRO A 87 -7.30 -18.31 -9.26
CA PRO A 87 -7.51 -17.45 -10.43
C PRO A 87 -7.19 -15.95 -10.23
N GLU A 88 -6.71 -15.55 -9.06
CA GLU A 88 -6.42 -14.14 -8.76
C GLU A 88 -5.16 -13.65 -9.49
N SER A 89 -5.24 -12.42 -9.99
CA SER A 89 -4.12 -11.73 -10.63
C SER A 89 -3.99 -10.30 -10.09
N PHE A 90 -2.76 -9.80 -10.14
CA PHE A 90 -2.32 -8.54 -9.56
C PHE A 90 -1.58 -7.69 -10.59
N ASP A 91 -1.65 -6.37 -10.44
CA ASP A 91 -0.94 -5.38 -11.24
C ASP A 91 0.53 -5.18 -10.79
N ARG A 92 0.86 -5.62 -9.57
CA ARG A 92 2.20 -5.51 -8.97
C ARG A 92 2.68 -6.81 -8.33
N LEU A 93 4.00 -7.05 -8.39
CA LEU A 93 4.63 -8.27 -7.89
C LEU A 93 4.64 -8.37 -6.36
N ASP A 94 4.80 -7.24 -5.66
CA ASP A 94 4.73 -7.17 -4.19
C ASP A 94 3.36 -7.63 -3.69
N LEU A 95 2.27 -7.19 -4.34
CA LEU A 95 0.92 -7.64 -4.01
C LEU A 95 0.72 -9.14 -4.24
N LEU A 96 1.26 -9.69 -5.33
CA LEU A 96 1.23 -11.14 -5.54
C LEU A 96 1.99 -11.88 -4.44
N LYS A 97 3.15 -11.41 -4.02
CA LYS A 97 3.94 -12.05 -2.94
C LYS A 97 3.17 -12.06 -1.62
N ASP A 98 2.58 -10.92 -1.26
CA ASP A 98 1.76 -10.79 -0.06
C ASP A 98 0.52 -11.70 -0.14
N HIS A 99 -0.12 -11.77 -1.31
CA HIS A 99 -1.24 -12.68 -1.55
C HIS A 99 -0.82 -14.14 -1.43
N VAL A 100 0.31 -14.54 -2.01
CA VAL A 100 0.78 -15.93 -2.02
C VAL A 100 0.98 -16.46 -0.59
N ALA A 101 1.32 -15.60 0.36
CA ALA A 101 1.45 -15.99 1.77
C ALA A 101 0.18 -16.61 2.36
N ILE A 102 -1.02 -16.32 1.82
CA ILE A 102 -2.27 -16.94 2.28
C ILE A 102 -2.39 -18.42 1.87
N HIS A 103 -1.64 -18.86 0.86
CA HIS A 103 -1.62 -20.24 0.38
C HIS A 103 -0.62 -21.11 1.14
N ILE A 104 0.11 -20.54 2.11
CA ILE A 104 0.95 -21.29 3.03
C ILE A 104 0.04 -22.03 4.02
N ASN A 105 0.14 -23.35 4.05
CA ASN A 105 -0.52 -24.18 5.05
C ASN A 105 0.54 -24.95 5.85
N ASP A 106 0.50 -24.83 7.18
CA ASP A 106 1.46 -25.46 8.11
C ASP A 106 2.94 -25.14 7.80
N GLY A 107 3.22 -23.94 7.27
CA GLY A 107 4.58 -23.49 6.92
C GLY A 107 5.10 -24.00 5.57
N TYR A 108 4.25 -24.66 4.77
CA TYR A 108 4.60 -25.13 3.44
C TYR A 108 3.58 -24.69 2.39
N PHE A 109 4.04 -24.54 1.16
CA PHE A 109 3.19 -24.43 -0.02
C PHE A 109 2.94 -25.80 -0.61
N THR A 110 1.73 -26.04 -1.09
CA THR A 110 1.37 -27.30 -1.76
C THR A 110 1.17 -27.05 -3.24
N CYS A 111 1.93 -27.75 -4.10
CA CYS A 111 1.78 -27.63 -5.55
C CYS A 111 0.36 -28.08 -5.97
N PRO A 112 -0.38 -27.25 -6.72
CA PRO A 112 -1.74 -27.57 -7.13
C PRO A 112 -1.80 -28.79 -8.06
N THR A 113 -0.76 -28.99 -8.88
CA THR A 113 -0.67 -30.07 -9.88
C THR A 113 -0.19 -31.39 -9.28
N CYS A 114 0.98 -31.40 -8.63
CA CYS A 114 1.63 -32.64 -8.17
C CYS A 114 1.46 -32.93 -6.67
N LYS A 115 0.81 -32.03 -5.91
CA LYS A 115 0.55 -32.13 -4.46
C LYS A 115 1.77 -32.24 -3.55
N LYS A 116 2.99 -32.01 -4.07
CA LYS A 116 4.22 -31.93 -3.26
C LYS A 116 4.23 -30.67 -2.40
N ARG A 117 4.91 -30.76 -1.24
CA ARG A 117 5.08 -29.68 -0.28
C ARG A 117 6.45 -29.02 -0.46
N PHE A 118 6.47 -27.69 -0.41
CA PHE A 118 7.67 -26.88 -0.59
C PHE A 118 7.75 -25.79 0.48
N PRO A 119 8.96 -25.47 1.00
CA PRO A 119 9.14 -24.43 2.00
C PRO A 119 9.05 -23.01 1.42
N ASP A 120 9.22 -22.85 0.10
CA ASP A 120 9.22 -21.56 -0.58
C ASP A 120 8.40 -21.61 -1.87
N PHE A 121 7.75 -20.50 -2.20
CA PHE A 121 6.96 -20.29 -3.39
C PHE A 121 7.78 -20.48 -4.67
N ILE A 122 9.03 -20.04 -4.67
CA ILE A 122 9.92 -20.16 -5.85
C ILE A 122 10.11 -21.64 -6.23
N GLN A 123 10.16 -22.55 -5.26
CA GLN A 123 10.32 -23.97 -5.54
C GLN A 123 9.04 -24.61 -6.08
N VAL A 124 7.87 -24.08 -5.71
CA VAL A 124 6.59 -24.54 -6.26
C VAL A 124 6.44 -24.12 -7.72
N SER A 125 6.82 -22.89 -8.06
CA SER A 125 6.61 -22.33 -9.40
C SER A 125 7.48 -22.99 -10.48
N VAL A 126 8.60 -23.61 -10.10
CA VAL A 126 9.47 -24.39 -11.00
C VAL A 126 9.19 -25.90 -10.95
N CYS A 127 8.19 -26.33 -10.20
CA CYS A 127 7.78 -27.73 -10.14
C CYS A 127 7.04 -28.12 -11.42
N HIS A 128 7.69 -28.91 -12.28
CA HIS A 128 7.06 -29.61 -13.42
C HIS A 128 6.38 -30.91 -12.96
#